data_AF-A0A9D9J426-F1
#
_entry.id   AF-A0A9D9J426-F1
#
_cell.length_a   1.000
_cell.length_b   1.000
_cell.length_c   1.000
_cell.angle_alpha   90.00
_cell.angle_beta   90.00
_cell.angle_gamma   90.00
#
_symmetry.space_group_name_H-M   'P 1'
#
loop_
_entity.id
_entity.type
_entity.pdbx_description
1 polymer ?
#
loop_
_entity_poly.entity_id
_entity_poly.type
_entity_poly.pdbx_seq_one_letter_code
_entity_poly.pdbx_strand_id
1 'polypeptide(L)'
;MYPAKIGILLIFLRRRVLFKKILVSQKSGIERLFSMGFQARDLQNVLGYARWENFLTAINRAVESCKSQNINVDDHFREVTKMIKLAKGAEREIKDYMLTRYACYLIAQNGDPKKEEIAFAQSYFAVQTRKAELIEERINYVARLESRDRLRASEKQLSQNIYERGVDDKGFGRIRSKGDAVLFGGHTTEDMKRRLGVKDNRPLADFLPTLTIAAKNLATEMTNYNVEGKDLYGENAITVEHMQNNRSVRDMLGQRGIRPEEFPPAEDIKKLERRVAS
;
A
#
# COMPACT_ATOMS: atom_id res chain seq x y z
N MET A 1 -23.33 -7.17 37.68
CA MET A 1 -22.78 -8.04 36.62
C MET A 1 -22.05 -7.23 35.53
N TYR A 2 -21.11 -6.34 35.88
CA TYR A 2 -20.26 -5.60 34.92
C TYR A 2 -18.81 -5.27 35.38
N PRO A 3 -18.14 -5.93 36.37
CA PRO A 3 -16.73 -5.59 36.65
C PRO A 3 -15.68 -6.37 35.82
N ALA A 4 -16.04 -7.51 35.21
CA ALA A 4 -15.08 -8.40 34.55
C ALA A 4 -14.54 -7.89 33.18
N LYS A 5 -15.27 -7.00 32.49
CA LYS A 5 -14.88 -6.49 31.16
C LYS A 5 -13.85 -5.35 31.20
N ILE A 6 -13.72 -4.65 32.34
CA ILE A 6 -12.77 -3.53 32.52
C ILE A 6 -11.36 -4.05 32.85
N GLY A 7 -11.25 -5.16 33.58
CA GLY A 7 -9.96 -5.79 33.91
C GLY A 7 -9.21 -6.32 32.68
N ILE A 8 -9.92 -6.92 31.73
CA ILE A 8 -9.35 -7.41 30.46
C ILE A 8 -8.87 -6.24 29.59
N LEU A 9 -9.61 -5.13 29.54
CA LEU A 9 -9.22 -3.94 28.77
C LEU A 9 -8.01 -3.22 29.38
N LEU A 10 -7.88 -3.18 30.71
CA LEU A 10 -6.70 -2.64 31.40
C LEU A 10 -5.46 -3.54 31.27
N ILE A 11 -5.63 -4.87 31.25
CA ILE A 11 -4.54 -5.82 30.93
C ILE A 11 -4.13 -5.66 29.47
N PHE A 12 -5.09 -5.52 28.56
CA PHE A 12 -4.85 -5.27 27.13
C PHE A 12 -4.09 -3.95 26.93
N LEU A 13 -4.46 -2.87 27.62
CA LEU A 13 -3.77 -1.57 27.58
C LEU A 13 -2.38 -1.60 28.21
N ARG A 14 -2.20 -2.26 29.37
CA ARG A 14 -0.87 -2.42 30.00
C ARG A 14 0.09 -3.29 29.17
N ARG A 15 -0.40 -4.37 28.56
CA ARG A 15 0.41 -5.23 27.67
C ARG A 15 0.64 -4.59 26.30
N ARG A 16 -0.28 -3.77 25.77
CA ARG A 16 -0.05 -2.89 24.60
C ARG A 16 1.09 -1.91 24.84
N VAL A 17 1.19 -1.35 26.04
CA VAL A 17 2.28 -0.44 26.43
C VAL A 17 3.60 -1.19 26.57
N LEU A 18 3.61 -2.43 27.07
CA LEU A 18 4.83 -3.25 27.16
C LEU A 18 5.35 -3.66 25.77
N PHE A 19 4.46 -4.10 24.88
CA PHE A 19 4.81 -4.44 23.49
C PHE A 19 5.17 -3.20 22.66
N LYS A 20 4.47 -2.05 22.85
CA LYS A 20 4.91 -0.75 22.30
C LYS A 20 6.25 -0.29 22.87
N LYS A 21 6.55 -0.52 24.15
CA LYS A 21 7.84 -0.12 24.75
C LYS A 21 9.02 -0.89 24.16
N ILE A 22 8.80 -2.13 23.70
CA ILE A 22 9.84 -2.98 23.12
C ILE A 22 9.95 -2.79 21.61
N LEU A 23 8.86 -2.45 20.92
CA LEU A 23 8.79 -2.39 19.45
C LEU A 23 8.65 -0.98 18.87
N VAL A 24 8.18 -0.02 19.66
CA VAL A 24 8.05 1.40 19.34
C VAL A 24 8.75 2.19 20.47
N SER A 25 10.07 2.05 20.57
CA SER A 25 10.85 3.05 21.29
C SER A 25 10.76 4.36 20.50
N GLN A 26 9.82 5.23 20.88
CA GLN A 26 9.89 6.68 20.74
C GLN A 26 8.67 7.28 21.43
N LYS A 27 8.91 7.99 22.54
CA LYS A 27 8.30 9.30 22.83
C LYS A 27 8.95 9.89 24.08
N SER A 28 10.18 10.37 23.91
CA SER A 28 10.64 11.63 24.50
C SER A 28 12.00 11.97 23.91
N GLY A 29 12.04 13.10 23.21
CA GLY A 29 13.20 13.97 23.03
C GLY A 29 14.48 13.36 22.46
N ILE A 30 14.75 13.73 21.21
CA ILE A 30 16.09 13.94 20.64
C ILE A 30 16.83 12.64 20.27
N GLU A 31 17.22 12.61 18.99
CA GLU A 31 18.19 11.70 18.38
C GLU A 31 19.23 11.18 19.37
N ARG A 32 19.10 9.90 19.72
CA ARG A 32 20.21 9.07 20.15
C ARG A 32 19.84 7.61 19.89
N LEU A 33 20.73 6.94 19.17
CA LEU A 33 20.88 5.48 19.08
C LEU A 33 20.04 4.75 18.02
N PHE A 34 20.51 4.86 16.78
CA PHE A 34 20.47 3.79 15.77
C PHE A 34 21.32 2.55 16.16
N SER A 35 21.53 2.29 17.46
CA SER A 35 22.42 1.23 17.98
C SER A 35 22.00 0.84 19.41
N MET A 36 20.99 0.01 19.56
CA MET A 36 20.80 -0.78 20.79
C MET A 36 20.30 -2.16 20.38
N GLY A 37 21.23 -3.12 20.25
CA GLY A 37 20.85 -4.53 20.24
C GLY A 37 20.20 -4.89 21.58
N PHE A 38 19.16 -5.71 21.54
CA PHE A 38 18.46 -6.21 22.72
C PHE A 38 19.19 -7.44 23.25
N GLN A 39 19.38 -7.56 24.57
CA GLN A 39 19.89 -8.82 25.14
C GLN A 39 18.80 -9.88 25.11
N ALA A 40 19.14 -11.08 24.64
CA ALA A 40 18.19 -12.19 24.57
C ALA A 40 17.68 -12.59 25.96
N ARG A 41 18.51 -12.51 27.01
CA ARG A 41 18.07 -12.72 28.40
C ARG A 41 17.00 -11.73 28.87
N ASP A 42 16.99 -10.50 28.37
CA ASP A 42 15.95 -9.52 28.71
C ASP A 42 14.66 -9.85 27.94
N LEU A 43 14.78 -10.21 26.66
CA LEU A 43 13.67 -10.65 25.83
C LEU A 43 13.03 -11.95 26.35
N GLN A 44 13.83 -12.87 26.92
CA GLN A 44 13.37 -14.10 27.55
C GLN A 44 12.26 -13.83 28.58
N ASN A 45 12.52 -12.89 29.50
CA ASN A 45 11.59 -12.53 30.57
C ASN A 45 10.33 -11.89 30.02
N VAL A 46 10.48 -11.01 29.03
CA VAL A 46 9.37 -10.35 28.34
C VAL A 46 8.44 -11.35 27.66
N LEU A 47 9.01 -12.39 27.03
CA LEU A 47 8.25 -13.39 26.28
C LEU A 47 7.77 -14.56 27.17
N GLY A 48 7.85 -14.41 28.50
CA GLY A 48 7.28 -15.37 29.45
C GLY A 48 8.07 -16.68 29.56
N TYR A 49 9.35 -16.71 29.20
CA TYR A 49 10.20 -17.89 29.33
C TYR A 49 10.92 -17.91 30.68
N ALA A 50 10.48 -18.80 31.58
CA ALA A 50 11.15 -18.96 32.88
C ALA A 50 12.55 -19.59 32.78
N ARG A 51 12.76 -20.50 31.82
CA ARG A 51 14.00 -21.26 31.62
C ARG A 51 14.67 -20.88 30.29
N TRP A 52 15.98 -20.72 30.33
CA TRP A 52 16.78 -20.33 29.17
C TRP A 52 16.76 -21.38 28.06
N GLU A 53 16.80 -22.65 28.42
CA GLU A 53 16.85 -23.77 27.47
C GLU A 53 15.61 -23.75 26.57
N ASN A 54 14.44 -23.45 27.15
CA ASN A 54 13.20 -23.32 26.41
C ASN A 54 13.20 -22.08 25.50
N PHE A 55 13.84 -21.00 25.93
CA PHE A 55 13.94 -19.79 25.12
C PHE A 55 14.95 -19.94 23.98
N LEU A 56 16.05 -20.64 24.23
CA LEU A 56 17.05 -20.98 23.22
C LEU A 56 16.42 -21.79 22.07
N THR A 57 15.45 -22.66 22.37
CA THR A 57 14.64 -23.33 21.33
C THR A 57 13.90 -22.34 20.43
N ALA A 58 13.32 -21.26 20.98
CA ALA A 58 12.67 -20.22 20.19
C ALA A 58 13.68 -19.40 19.37
N ILE A 59 14.86 -19.10 19.94
CA ILE A 59 15.97 -18.47 19.22
C ILE A 59 16.41 -19.34 18.04
N ASN A 60 16.61 -20.65 18.24
CA ASN A 60 17.06 -21.55 17.19
C ASN A 60 16.06 -21.64 16.04
N ARG A 61 14.75 -21.70 16.31
CA ARG A 61 13.71 -21.65 15.27
C ARG A 61 13.72 -20.32 14.50
N ALA A 62 13.98 -19.21 15.19
CA ALA A 62 14.12 -17.90 14.55
C ALA A 62 15.38 -17.83 13.67
N VAL A 63 16.50 -18.41 14.11
CA VAL A 63 17.73 -18.53 13.32
C VAL A 63 17.50 -19.41 12.08
N GLU A 64 16.81 -20.54 12.22
CA GLU A 64 16.41 -21.39 11.09
C GLU A 64 15.54 -20.63 10.08
N SER A 65 14.63 -19.77 10.56
CA SER A 65 13.81 -18.90 9.70
C SER A 65 14.63 -17.86 8.93
N CYS A 66 15.71 -17.33 9.50
CA CYS A 66 16.65 -16.48 8.75
C CYS A 66 17.37 -17.28 7.66
N LYS A 67 17.89 -18.45 8.01
CA LYS A 67 18.63 -19.32 7.08
C LYS A 67 17.76 -19.73 5.88
N SER A 68 16.50 -20.11 6.12
CA SER A 68 15.57 -20.49 5.05
C SER A 68 15.21 -19.33 4.10
N GLN A 69 15.31 -18.09 4.58
CA GLN A 69 15.11 -16.87 3.78
C GLN A 69 16.41 -16.33 3.17
N ASN A 70 17.52 -17.06 3.30
CA ASN A 70 18.85 -16.64 2.86
C ASN A 70 19.29 -15.29 3.48
N ILE A 71 18.86 -15.03 4.72
CA ILE A 71 19.25 -13.86 5.51
C ILE A 71 20.46 -14.24 6.37
N ASN A 72 21.50 -13.39 6.37
CA ASN A 72 22.68 -13.59 7.19
C ASN A 72 22.31 -13.52 8.69
N VAL A 73 22.58 -14.61 9.42
CA VAL A 73 22.22 -14.75 10.84
C VAL A 73 23.03 -13.79 11.70
N ASP A 74 24.30 -13.58 11.38
CA ASP A 74 25.23 -12.80 12.20
C ASP A 74 24.87 -11.30 12.24
N ASP A 75 24.13 -10.81 11.23
CA ASP A 75 23.59 -9.45 11.19
C ASP A 75 22.49 -9.23 12.23
N HIS A 76 21.87 -10.31 12.71
CA HIS A 76 20.67 -10.26 13.53
C HIS A 76 20.80 -10.92 14.90
N PHE A 77 21.63 -11.97 15.02
CA PHE A 77 21.84 -12.79 16.21
C PHE A 77 23.33 -12.87 16.54
N ARG A 78 23.86 -11.86 17.22
CA ARG A 78 25.27 -11.86 17.61
C ARG A 78 25.43 -12.55 18.96
N GLU A 79 26.13 -13.68 19.00
CA GLU A 79 26.46 -14.36 20.26
C GLU A 79 27.40 -13.50 21.12
N VAL A 80 27.08 -13.40 22.42
CA VAL A 80 27.88 -12.67 23.42
C VAL A 80 27.89 -13.44 24.74
N THR A 81 28.83 -13.11 25.61
CA THR A 81 28.83 -13.59 27.00
C THR A 81 28.29 -12.50 27.94
N LYS A 82 27.54 -12.92 28.95
CA LYS A 82 27.04 -12.06 30.03
C LYS A 82 27.58 -12.56 31.35
N MET A 83 28.17 -11.66 32.14
CA MET A 83 28.61 -11.97 33.50
C MET A 83 27.42 -11.92 34.46
N ILE A 84 27.29 -12.95 35.30
CA ILE A 84 26.30 -12.99 36.38
C ILE A 84 26.97 -13.16 37.74
N LYS A 85 26.40 -12.50 38.76
CA LYS A 85 26.81 -12.68 40.15
C LYS A 85 26.11 -13.90 40.76
N LEU A 86 26.89 -14.73 41.43
CA LEU A 86 26.48 -15.91 42.17
C LEU A 86 26.47 -15.61 43.67
N ALA A 87 26.03 -16.58 44.46
CA ALA A 87 26.11 -16.52 45.92
C ALA A 87 27.56 -16.29 46.37
N LYS A 88 27.73 -15.52 47.45
CA LYS A 88 29.02 -15.20 48.06
C LYS A 88 30.00 -14.41 47.15
N GLY A 89 29.50 -13.68 46.15
CA GLY A 89 30.31 -12.77 45.34
C GLY A 89 31.11 -13.44 44.22
N ALA A 90 30.94 -14.74 43.99
CA ALA A 90 31.49 -15.40 42.81
C ALA A 90 30.79 -14.89 41.53
N GLU A 91 31.49 -14.84 40.41
CA GLU A 91 30.92 -14.45 39.11
C GLU A 91 31.08 -15.59 38.09
N ARG A 92 30.17 -15.66 37.12
CA ARG A 92 30.19 -16.67 36.05
C ARG A 92 29.78 -16.06 34.71
N GLU A 93 30.50 -16.42 33.66
CA GLU A 93 30.09 -16.14 32.28
C GLU A 93 29.00 -17.11 31.82
N ILE A 94 27.94 -16.56 31.24
CA ILE A 94 26.88 -17.32 30.58
C ILE A 94 26.68 -16.84 29.14
N LYS A 95 26.30 -17.77 28.26
CA LYS A 95 25.95 -17.47 26.87
C LYS A 95 24.67 -16.63 26.80
N ASP A 96 24.69 -15.62 25.93
CA ASP A 96 23.61 -14.70 25.60
C ASP A 96 23.70 -14.28 24.11
N TYR A 97 22.74 -13.47 23.64
CA TYR A 97 22.75 -12.92 22.29
C TYR A 97 22.39 -11.43 22.31
N MET A 98 23.06 -10.66 21.47
CA MET A 98 22.63 -9.33 21.07
C MET A 98 21.75 -9.47 19.83
N LEU A 99 20.51 -9.03 19.97
CA LEU A 99 19.44 -9.21 18.99
C LEU A 99 19.10 -7.88 18.33
N THR A 100 18.94 -7.89 17.02
CA THR A 100 18.27 -6.78 16.32
C THR A 100 16.75 -6.81 16.57
N ARG A 101 16.07 -5.72 16.25
CA ARG A 101 14.59 -5.69 16.26
C ARG A 101 13.99 -6.79 15.39
N TYR A 102 14.61 -7.08 14.24
CA TYR A 102 14.19 -8.15 13.35
C TYR A 102 14.29 -9.54 14.01
N ALA A 103 15.42 -9.83 14.66
CA ALA A 103 15.58 -11.06 15.44
C ALA A 103 14.53 -11.20 16.54
N CYS A 104 14.24 -10.12 17.28
CA CYS A 104 13.20 -10.11 18.30
C CYS A 104 11.82 -10.47 17.72
N TYR A 105 11.48 -9.95 16.53
CA TYR A 105 10.24 -10.30 15.84
C TYR A 105 10.19 -11.78 15.45
N LEU A 106 11.27 -12.31 14.87
CA LEU A 106 11.32 -13.72 14.48
C LEU A 106 11.24 -14.66 15.68
N ILE A 107 11.88 -14.33 16.80
CA ILE A 107 11.76 -15.10 18.05
C ILE A 107 10.32 -15.11 18.55
N ALA A 108 9.64 -13.96 18.54
CA ALA A 108 8.25 -13.86 18.95
C ALA A 108 7.29 -14.61 18.02
N GLN A 109 7.55 -14.61 16.70
CA GLN A 109 6.75 -15.36 15.72
C GLN A 109 6.92 -16.87 15.87
N ASN A 110 8.15 -17.34 16.15
CA ASN A 110 8.51 -18.75 16.27
C ASN A 110 8.48 -19.32 17.70
N GLY A 111 8.04 -18.52 18.67
CA GLY A 111 7.93 -18.91 20.07
C GLY A 111 6.86 -19.98 20.32
N ASP A 112 6.76 -20.43 21.57
CA ASP A 112 5.75 -21.40 22.01
C ASP A 112 4.38 -20.72 22.14
N PRO A 113 3.38 -21.07 21.29
CA PRO A 113 2.07 -20.42 21.31
C PRO A 113 1.28 -20.70 22.58
N LYS A 114 1.70 -21.65 23.44
CA LYS A 114 1.11 -21.86 24.77
C LYS A 114 1.42 -20.72 25.74
N LYS A 115 2.39 -19.86 25.44
CA LYS A 115 2.71 -18.67 26.22
C LYS A 115 1.83 -17.50 25.81
N GLU A 116 1.21 -16.84 26.78
CA GLU A 116 0.30 -15.71 26.52
C GLU A 116 0.99 -14.58 25.75
N GLU A 117 2.26 -14.30 26.06
CA GLU A 117 3.03 -13.23 25.41
C GLU A 117 3.34 -13.55 23.95
N ILE A 118 3.59 -14.82 23.63
CA ILE A 118 3.79 -15.29 22.25
C ILE A 118 2.46 -15.25 21.48
N ALA A 119 1.38 -15.79 22.04
CA ALA A 119 0.07 -15.76 21.42
C ALA A 119 -0.40 -14.31 21.16
N PHE A 120 -0.13 -13.41 22.10
CA PHE A 120 -0.40 -11.98 21.94
C PHE A 120 0.44 -11.38 20.80
N ALA A 121 1.74 -11.70 20.72
CA ALA A 121 2.62 -11.23 19.66
C ALA A 121 2.14 -11.67 18.27
N GLN A 122 1.80 -12.95 18.12
CA GLN A 122 1.28 -13.52 16.88
C GLN A 122 -0.04 -12.86 16.46
N SER A 123 -0.98 -12.68 17.41
CA SER A 123 -2.22 -11.94 17.15
C SER A 123 -1.96 -10.49 16.76
N TYR A 124 -1.01 -9.83 17.41
CA TYR A 124 -0.61 -8.47 17.06
C TYR A 124 -0.06 -8.39 15.63
N PHE A 125 0.83 -9.29 15.22
CA PHE A 125 1.37 -9.32 13.86
C PHE A 125 0.27 -9.56 12.83
N ALA A 126 -0.63 -10.52 13.06
CA ALA A 126 -1.77 -10.76 12.16
C ALA A 126 -2.63 -9.49 11.97
N VAL A 127 -2.92 -8.77 13.06
CA VAL A 127 -3.68 -7.52 13.01
C VAL A 127 -2.88 -6.39 12.33
N GLN A 128 -1.56 -6.29 12.56
CA GLN A 128 -0.75 -5.27 11.89
C GLN A 128 -0.63 -5.54 10.39
N THR A 129 -0.41 -6.79 9.98
CA THR A 129 -0.38 -7.19 8.58
C THR A 129 -1.70 -6.84 7.91
N ARG A 130 -2.84 -7.20 8.53
CA ARG A 130 -4.16 -6.84 7.98
C ARG A 130 -4.36 -5.33 7.87
N LYS A 131 -3.85 -4.56 8.83
CA LYS A 131 -3.91 -3.09 8.75
C LYS A 131 -3.05 -2.53 7.63
N ALA A 132 -1.86 -3.08 7.42
CA ALA A 132 -0.98 -2.67 6.33
C ALA A 132 -1.63 -2.96 4.96
N GLU A 133 -2.20 -4.16 4.77
CA GLU A 133 -2.96 -4.52 3.57
C GLU A 133 -4.10 -3.52 3.30
N LEU A 134 -4.91 -3.20 4.33
CA LEU A 134 -6.02 -2.25 4.18
C LEU A 134 -5.55 -0.81 3.90
N ILE A 135 -4.39 -0.42 4.43
CA ILE A 135 -3.78 0.89 4.14
C ILE A 135 -3.31 0.93 2.68
N GLU A 136 -2.66 -0.12 2.19
CA GLU A 136 -2.24 -0.24 0.80
C GLU A 136 -3.44 -0.20 -0.17
N GLU A 137 -4.50 -0.97 0.11
CA GLU A 137 -5.77 -0.90 -0.61
C GLU A 137 -6.33 0.54 -0.63
N ARG A 138 -6.31 1.23 0.52
CA ARG A 138 -6.80 2.62 0.63
C ARG A 138 -5.94 3.60 -0.17
N ILE A 139 -4.62 3.46 -0.15
CA ILE A 139 -3.70 4.29 -0.96
C ILE A 139 -4.03 4.13 -2.45
N ASN A 140 -4.22 2.89 -2.91
CA ASN A 140 -4.60 2.61 -4.30
C ASN A 140 -5.95 3.24 -4.68
N TYR A 141 -6.93 3.23 -3.76
CA TYR A 141 -8.22 3.89 -3.98
C TYR A 141 -8.10 5.42 -4.04
N VAL A 142 -7.33 6.03 -3.13
CA VAL A 142 -7.09 7.48 -3.14
C VAL A 142 -6.40 7.91 -4.43
N ALA A 143 -5.35 7.20 -4.86
CA ALA A 143 -4.65 7.49 -6.11
C ALA A 143 -5.61 7.43 -7.33
N ARG A 144 -6.56 6.49 -7.33
CA ARG A 144 -7.56 6.37 -8.39
C ARG A 144 -8.58 7.52 -8.37
N LEU A 145 -9.02 7.93 -7.19
CA LEU A 145 -9.91 9.09 -7.01
C LEU A 145 -9.24 10.36 -7.54
N GLU A 146 -8.01 10.63 -7.11
CA GLU A 146 -7.23 11.77 -7.58
C GLU A 146 -7.04 11.76 -9.09
N SER A 147 -6.74 10.59 -9.68
CA SER A 147 -6.60 10.44 -11.13
C SER A 147 -7.91 10.74 -11.86
N ARG A 148 -9.05 10.28 -11.31
CA ARG A 148 -10.36 10.56 -11.90
C ARG A 148 -10.72 12.03 -11.82
N ASP A 149 -10.43 12.68 -10.70
CA ASP A 149 -10.70 14.11 -10.51
C ASP A 149 -9.84 14.98 -11.44
N ARG A 150 -8.57 14.62 -11.66
CA ARG A 150 -7.74 15.24 -12.69
C ARG A 150 -8.33 15.09 -14.08
N LEU A 151 -8.76 13.86 -14.45
CA LEU A 151 -9.43 13.64 -15.74
C LEU A 151 -10.72 14.45 -15.86
N ARG A 152 -11.55 14.54 -14.80
CA ARG A 152 -12.76 15.37 -14.82
C ARG A 152 -12.42 16.85 -15.05
N ALA A 153 -11.37 17.36 -14.42
CA ALA A 153 -10.92 18.74 -14.58
C ALA A 153 -10.43 19.01 -16.00
N SER A 154 -9.56 18.16 -16.56
CA SER A 154 -9.02 18.31 -17.91
C SER A 154 -10.09 18.15 -18.99
N GLU A 155 -11.04 17.20 -18.83
CA GLU A 155 -12.20 17.04 -19.72
C GLU A 155 -13.12 18.28 -19.66
N LYS A 156 -13.31 18.86 -18.48
CA LYS A 156 -14.11 20.08 -18.32
C LYS A 156 -13.44 21.28 -19.00
N GLN A 157 -12.14 21.45 -18.81
CA GLN A 157 -11.37 22.50 -19.49
C GLN A 157 -11.45 22.33 -21.01
N LEU A 158 -11.26 21.10 -21.51
CA LEU A 158 -11.35 20.82 -22.94
C LEU A 158 -12.73 21.14 -23.48
N SER A 159 -13.78 20.73 -22.78
CA SER A 159 -15.16 21.03 -23.17
C SER A 159 -15.42 22.54 -23.27
N GLN A 160 -14.91 23.34 -22.33
CA GLN A 160 -15.07 24.81 -22.35
C GLN A 160 -14.29 25.43 -23.50
N ASN A 161 -13.02 25.05 -23.63
CA ASN A 161 -12.11 25.53 -24.66
C ASN A 161 -12.66 25.31 -26.07
N ILE A 162 -13.14 24.09 -26.36
CA ILE A 162 -13.64 23.75 -27.70
C ILE A 162 -15.04 24.32 -27.98
N TYR A 163 -15.82 24.60 -26.94
CA TYR A 163 -17.14 25.23 -27.08
C TYR A 163 -17.03 26.63 -27.68
N GLU A 164 -16.10 27.43 -27.16
CA GLU A 164 -15.77 28.76 -27.69
C GLU A 164 -15.22 28.70 -29.13
N ARG A 165 -14.80 27.51 -29.57
CA ARG A 165 -14.23 27.22 -30.91
C ARG A 165 -15.22 26.52 -31.84
N GLY A 166 -16.51 26.56 -31.52
CA GLY A 166 -17.59 26.09 -32.39
C GLY A 166 -17.91 24.60 -32.28
N VAL A 167 -17.59 23.94 -31.16
CA VAL A 167 -17.94 22.54 -30.90
C VAL A 167 -19.03 22.46 -29.82
N ASP A 168 -20.16 21.84 -30.14
CA ASP A 168 -21.25 21.61 -29.18
C ASP A 168 -21.02 20.38 -28.29
N ASP A 169 -21.89 20.17 -27.29
CA ASP A 169 -21.79 19.03 -26.37
C ASP A 169 -21.83 17.67 -27.10
N LYS A 170 -22.58 17.58 -28.20
CA LYS A 170 -22.65 16.38 -29.03
C LYS A 170 -21.32 16.15 -29.76
N GLY A 171 -20.71 17.21 -30.28
CA GLY A 171 -19.39 17.20 -30.90
C GLY A 171 -18.31 16.78 -29.90
N PHE A 172 -18.35 17.29 -28.66
CA PHE A 172 -17.45 16.84 -27.61
C PHE A 172 -17.59 15.34 -27.33
N GLY A 173 -18.83 14.83 -27.28
CA GLY A 173 -19.10 13.40 -27.16
C GLY A 173 -18.48 12.57 -28.29
N ARG A 174 -18.55 13.05 -29.54
CA ARG A 174 -17.94 12.40 -30.71
C ARG A 174 -16.41 12.44 -30.67
N ILE A 175 -15.82 13.59 -30.33
CA ILE A 175 -14.36 13.75 -30.18
C ILE A 175 -13.83 12.75 -29.14
N ARG A 176 -14.45 12.71 -27.95
CA ARG A 176 -14.07 11.79 -26.88
C ARG A 176 -14.17 10.32 -27.32
N SER A 177 -15.25 9.96 -28.02
CA SER A 177 -15.44 8.59 -28.51
C SER A 177 -14.40 8.19 -29.57
N LYS A 178 -14.02 9.11 -30.46
CA LYS A 178 -12.95 8.88 -31.43
C LYS A 178 -11.57 8.79 -30.77
N GLY A 179 -11.30 9.58 -29.73
CA GLY A 179 -10.11 9.44 -28.89
C GLY A 179 -10.04 8.08 -28.21
N ASP A 180 -11.15 7.64 -27.61
CA ASP A 180 -11.29 6.30 -27.02
C ASP A 180 -11.02 5.19 -28.02
N ALA A 181 -11.58 5.27 -29.23
CA ALA A 181 -11.31 4.30 -30.28
C ALA A 181 -9.81 4.16 -30.60
N VAL A 182 -9.04 5.26 -30.55
CA VAL A 182 -7.59 5.19 -30.76
C VAL A 182 -6.88 4.59 -29.55
N LEU A 183 -7.22 5.04 -28.34
CA LEU A 183 -6.56 4.59 -27.11
C LEU A 183 -6.82 3.11 -26.79
N PHE A 184 -8.01 2.61 -27.14
CA PHE A 184 -8.48 1.26 -26.86
C PHE A 184 -8.40 0.33 -28.08
N GLY A 185 -7.47 0.57 -29.00
CA GLY A 185 -7.18 -0.38 -30.09
C GLY A 185 -8.34 -0.61 -31.07
N GLY A 186 -9.16 0.40 -31.30
CA GLY A 186 -10.32 0.39 -32.19
C GLY A 186 -11.67 0.39 -31.48
N HIS A 187 -11.70 0.27 -30.15
CA HIS A 187 -12.94 0.22 -29.37
C HIS A 187 -13.44 1.62 -28.96
N THR A 188 -14.64 1.98 -29.43
CA THR A 188 -15.29 3.22 -29.02
C THR A 188 -15.64 3.24 -27.53
N THR A 189 -16.05 4.40 -27.00
CA THR A 189 -16.55 4.49 -25.61
C THR A 189 -17.66 3.47 -25.34
N GLU A 190 -18.58 3.28 -26.28
CA GLU A 190 -19.71 2.35 -26.13
C GLU A 190 -19.29 0.88 -26.25
N ASP A 191 -18.31 0.56 -27.09
CA ASP A 191 -17.71 -0.78 -27.13
C ASP A 191 -17.08 -1.14 -25.78
N MET A 192 -16.33 -0.20 -25.21
CA MET A 192 -15.69 -0.39 -23.91
C MET A 192 -16.72 -0.47 -22.78
N LYS A 193 -17.81 0.31 -22.81
CA LYS A 193 -18.89 0.17 -21.83
C LYS A 193 -19.51 -1.23 -21.88
N ARG A 194 -19.82 -1.73 -23.08
CA ARG A 194 -20.38 -3.09 -23.26
C ARG A 194 -19.41 -4.15 -22.75
N ARG A 195 -18.12 -4.04 -23.09
CA ARG A 195 -17.07 -4.97 -22.64
C ARG A 195 -16.91 -4.99 -21.13
N LEU A 196 -16.98 -3.84 -20.48
CA LEU A 196 -16.78 -3.69 -19.04
C LEU A 196 -18.07 -3.80 -18.21
N GLY A 197 -19.22 -4.06 -18.84
CA GLY A 197 -20.52 -4.16 -18.15
C GLY A 197 -21.01 -2.83 -17.56
N VAL A 198 -20.61 -1.70 -18.15
CA VAL A 198 -20.98 -0.36 -17.70
C VAL A 198 -22.32 0.05 -18.32
N LYS A 199 -23.25 0.52 -17.49
CA LYS A 199 -24.55 1.04 -17.96
C LYS A 199 -24.36 2.31 -18.79
N ASP A 200 -25.19 2.52 -19.80
CA ASP A 200 -25.08 3.65 -20.75
C ASP A 200 -25.09 5.02 -20.07
N ASN A 201 -25.87 5.17 -19.00
CA ASN A 201 -25.99 6.39 -18.20
C ASN A 201 -24.81 6.63 -17.23
N ARG A 202 -23.81 5.76 -17.22
CA ARG A 202 -22.62 5.88 -16.39
C ARG A 202 -21.39 6.27 -17.22
N PRO A 203 -20.50 7.13 -16.70
CA PRO A 203 -19.23 7.41 -17.35
C PRO A 203 -18.35 6.17 -17.39
N LEU A 204 -17.77 5.86 -18.56
CA LEU A 204 -16.81 4.78 -18.73
C LEU A 204 -15.63 4.91 -17.74
N ALA A 205 -15.12 6.14 -17.57
CA ALA A 205 -13.99 6.44 -16.69
C ALA A 205 -14.19 6.07 -15.22
N ASP A 206 -15.43 5.91 -14.74
CA ASP A 206 -15.72 5.46 -13.37
C ASP A 206 -15.35 3.98 -13.15
N PHE A 207 -15.11 3.22 -14.22
CA PHE A 207 -14.82 1.78 -14.21
C PHE A 207 -13.46 1.44 -14.82
N LEU A 208 -12.69 2.45 -15.22
CA LEU A 208 -11.34 2.26 -15.75
C LEU A 208 -10.31 2.13 -14.62
N PRO A 209 -9.25 1.32 -14.78
CA PRO A 209 -8.10 1.31 -13.89
C PRO A 209 -7.38 2.67 -13.85
N THR A 210 -6.64 2.94 -12.78
CA THR A 210 -5.89 4.20 -12.58
C THR A 210 -4.96 4.52 -13.75
N LEU A 211 -4.23 3.53 -14.26
CA LEU A 211 -3.32 3.70 -15.40
C LEU A 211 -4.06 4.18 -16.65
N THR A 212 -5.22 3.60 -16.96
CA THR A 212 -6.03 3.99 -18.11
C THR A 212 -6.60 5.40 -17.95
N ILE A 213 -7.03 5.77 -16.74
CA ILE A 213 -7.50 7.13 -16.44
C ILE A 213 -6.36 8.13 -16.65
N ALA A 214 -5.15 7.82 -16.19
CA ALA A 214 -3.97 8.68 -16.37
C ALA A 214 -3.60 8.83 -17.86
N ALA A 215 -3.66 7.74 -18.63
CA ALA A 215 -3.43 7.77 -20.08
C ALA A 215 -4.44 8.68 -20.80
N LYS A 216 -5.74 8.54 -20.48
CA LYS A 216 -6.78 9.44 -20.99
C LYS A 216 -6.52 10.89 -20.59
N ASN A 217 -6.16 11.14 -19.34
CA ASN A 217 -5.87 12.48 -18.86
C ASN A 217 -4.73 13.12 -19.64
N LEU A 218 -3.62 12.39 -19.85
CA LEU A 218 -2.49 12.90 -20.62
C LEU A 218 -2.88 13.28 -22.04
N ALA A 219 -3.63 12.43 -22.74
CA ALA A 219 -4.11 12.73 -24.09
C ALA A 219 -5.04 13.97 -24.12
N THR A 220 -5.92 14.11 -23.12
CA THR A 220 -6.80 15.28 -22.96
C THR A 220 -6.00 16.56 -22.69
N GLU A 221 -5.01 16.53 -21.80
CA GLU A 221 -4.15 17.68 -21.50
C GLU A 221 -3.32 18.12 -22.71
N MET A 222 -2.73 17.17 -23.44
CA MET A 222 -2.04 17.47 -24.70
C MET A 222 -2.97 18.11 -25.73
N THR A 223 -4.23 17.66 -25.77
CA THR A 223 -5.25 18.24 -26.66
C THR A 223 -5.59 19.66 -26.23
N ASN A 224 -5.81 19.93 -24.94
CA ASN A 224 -6.03 21.29 -24.41
C ASN A 224 -4.90 22.24 -24.85
N TYR A 225 -3.66 21.83 -24.57
CA TYR A 225 -2.47 22.62 -24.90
C TYR A 225 -2.37 22.89 -26.41
N ASN A 226 -2.59 21.89 -27.26
CA ASN A 226 -2.47 22.04 -28.70
C ASN A 226 -3.64 22.82 -29.33
N VAL A 227 -4.86 22.70 -28.80
CA VAL A 227 -6.02 23.46 -29.28
C VAL A 227 -5.83 24.95 -29.03
N GLU A 228 -5.31 25.33 -27.85
CA GLU A 228 -4.98 26.72 -27.54
C GLU A 228 -3.77 27.19 -28.36
N GLY A 229 -2.66 26.46 -28.33
CA GLY A 229 -1.41 26.87 -28.95
C GLY A 229 -1.43 26.92 -30.48
N LYS A 230 -2.27 26.10 -31.13
CA LYS A 230 -2.43 26.09 -32.59
C LYS A 230 -3.70 26.80 -33.07
N ASP A 231 -4.46 27.40 -32.16
CA ASP A 231 -5.71 28.12 -32.44
C ASP A 231 -6.68 27.29 -33.32
N LEU A 232 -6.97 26.06 -32.89
CA LEU A 232 -7.77 25.10 -33.67
C LEU A 232 -9.28 25.40 -33.53
N TYR A 233 -10.02 25.39 -34.65
CA TYR A 233 -11.48 25.60 -34.66
C TYR A 233 -12.25 24.44 -35.28
N GLY A 234 -13.47 24.25 -34.78
CA GLY A 234 -14.42 23.27 -35.30
C GLY A 234 -14.07 21.82 -34.95
N GLU A 235 -15.11 20.97 -35.02
CA GLU A 235 -15.01 19.59 -34.54
C GLU A 235 -13.96 18.76 -35.28
N ASN A 236 -13.81 18.94 -36.59
CA ASN A 236 -12.90 18.12 -37.40
C ASN A 236 -11.43 18.33 -37.02
N ALA A 237 -10.96 19.58 -36.94
CA ALA A 237 -9.57 19.88 -36.59
C ALA A 237 -9.23 19.38 -35.18
N ILE A 238 -10.12 19.63 -34.22
CA ILE A 238 -9.96 19.22 -32.82
C ILE A 238 -10.03 17.70 -32.68
N THR A 239 -10.90 17.03 -33.45
CA THR A 239 -10.95 15.56 -33.50
C THR A 239 -9.62 14.98 -33.95
N VAL A 240 -9.04 15.51 -35.03
CA VAL A 240 -7.77 15.02 -35.58
C VAL A 240 -6.65 15.18 -34.56
N GLU A 241 -6.58 16.34 -33.92
CA GLU A 241 -5.62 16.62 -32.85
C GLU A 241 -5.80 15.65 -31.67
N HIS A 242 -7.04 15.46 -31.20
CA HIS A 242 -7.33 14.55 -30.10
C HIS A 242 -6.98 13.09 -30.42
N MET A 243 -7.31 12.62 -31.63
CA MET A 243 -6.94 11.28 -32.10
C MET A 243 -5.43 11.10 -32.18
N GLN A 244 -4.70 12.11 -32.65
CA GLN A 244 -3.23 12.05 -32.73
C GLN A 244 -2.60 11.95 -31.34
N ASN A 245 -3.07 12.75 -30.37
CA ASN A 245 -2.58 12.68 -28.99
C ASN A 245 -2.89 11.32 -28.34
N ASN A 246 -4.09 10.78 -28.56
CA ASN A 246 -4.43 9.43 -28.09
C ASN A 246 -3.57 8.35 -28.76
N ARG A 247 -3.20 8.52 -30.04
CA ARG A 247 -2.30 7.60 -30.75
C ARG A 247 -0.92 7.61 -30.13
N SER A 248 -0.36 8.79 -29.85
CA SER A 248 0.95 8.90 -29.19
C SER A 248 0.97 8.23 -27.82
N VAL A 249 -0.09 8.42 -27.01
CA VAL A 249 -0.21 7.74 -25.71
C VAL A 249 -0.38 6.23 -25.89
N ARG A 250 -1.20 5.79 -26.85
CA ARG A 250 -1.41 4.38 -27.18
C ARG A 250 -0.11 3.69 -27.59
N ASP A 251 0.65 4.30 -28.49
CA ASP A 251 1.91 3.74 -29.00
C ASP A 251 2.93 3.60 -27.87
N MET A 252 3.04 4.60 -26.98
CA MET A 252 3.90 4.55 -25.80
C MET A 252 3.54 3.38 -24.87
N LEU A 253 2.24 3.17 -24.61
CA LEU A 253 1.77 2.03 -23.81
C LEU A 253 2.05 0.69 -24.51
N GLY A 254 1.77 0.61 -25.81
CA GLY A 254 1.98 -0.59 -26.62
C GLY A 254 3.45 -1.04 -26.66
N GLN A 255 4.40 -0.11 -26.71
CA GLN A 255 5.84 -0.41 -26.65
C GLN A 255 6.26 -1.12 -25.35
N ARG A 256 5.47 -0.98 -24.27
CA ARG A 256 5.70 -1.64 -22.98
C ARG A 256 4.79 -2.86 -22.77
N GLY A 257 4.09 -3.30 -23.82
CA GLY A 257 3.13 -4.41 -23.75
C GLY A 257 1.85 -4.06 -23.01
N ILE A 258 1.53 -2.77 -22.82
CA ILE A 258 0.34 -2.33 -22.09
C ILE A 258 -0.79 -2.08 -23.08
N ARG A 259 -1.89 -2.81 -22.91
CA ARG A 259 -3.10 -2.71 -23.73
C ARG A 259 -4.31 -2.33 -22.87
N PRO A 260 -4.71 -1.04 -22.81
CA PRO A 260 -5.76 -0.60 -21.91
C PRO A 260 -7.13 -1.28 -22.11
N GLU A 261 -7.41 -1.76 -23.31
CA GLU A 261 -8.61 -2.50 -23.68
C GLU A 261 -8.66 -3.93 -23.13
N GLU A 262 -7.52 -4.49 -22.71
CA GLU A 262 -7.43 -5.85 -22.15
C GLU A 262 -7.60 -5.87 -20.62
N PHE A 263 -7.57 -4.71 -19.96
CA PHE A 263 -7.71 -4.64 -18.51
C PHE A 263 -9.12 -5.03 -18.04
N PRO A 264 -9.24 -5.73 -16.89
CA PRO A 264 -10.53 -6.00 -16.29
C PRO A 264 -11.20 -4.71 -15.78
N PRO A 265 -12.53 -4.69 -15.62
CA PRO A 265 -13.23 -3.55 -15.05
C PRO A 265 -12.75 -3.30 -13.63
N ALA A 266 -12.38 -2.06 -13.34
CA ALA A 266 -12.15 -1.63 -11.97
C ALA A 266 -13.49 -1.43 -11.26
N GLU A 267 -13.48 -1.53 -9.93
CA GLU A 267 -14.67 -1.27 -9.13
C GLU A 267 -15.22 0.14 -9.40
N ASP A 268 -16.55 0.28 -9.39
CA ASP A 268 -17.23 1.57 -9.53
C ASP A 268 -16.66 2.61 -8.54
N ILE A 269 -16.13 3.71 -9.09
CA ILE A 269 -15.50 4.75 -8.28
C ILE A 269 -16.43 5.36 -7.23
N LYS A 270 -17.75 5.42 -7.48
CA LYS A 270 -18.72 5.94 -6.50
C LYS A 270 -18.83 5.05 -5.26
N LYS A 271 -18.59 3.74 -5.40
CA LYS A 271 -18.51 2.83 -4.24
C LYS A 271 -17.24 3.10 -3.45
N LEU A 272 -16.13 3.42 -4.12
CA LEU A 272 -14.87 3.77 -3.48
C LEU A 272 -14.95 5.09 -2.73
N GLU A 273 -15.56 6.13 -3.33
CA GLU A 273 -15.80 7.44 -2.69
C GLU A 273 -16.48 7.26 -1.32
N ARG A 274 -17.53 6.43 -1.24
CA ARG A 274 -18.24 6.13 0.01
C ARG A 274 -17.36 5.41 1.04
N ARG A 275 -16.47 4.53 0.60
CA ARG A 275 -15.55 3.75 1.45
C ARG A 275 -14.40 4.59 1.98
N VAL A 276 -13.97 5.60 1.24
CA VAL A 276 -12.89 6.52 1.66
C VAL A 276 -13.42 7.59 2.61
N ALA A 277 -14.67 8.00 2.46
CA ALA A 277 -15.35 8.99 3.30
C ALA A 277 -15.80 8.47 4.68
N SER A 278 -15.96 7.14 4.83
CA SER A 278 -16.26 6.45 6.10
C SER A 278 -15.00 6.18 6.92
#